data_AF-A0ABD0NXV7-F1
#
_entry.id   AF-A0ABD0NXV7-F1
#
_cell.length_a   1.000
_cell.length_b   1.000
_cell.length_c   1.000
_cell.angle_alpha   90.00
_cell.angle_beta   90.00
_cell.angle_gamma   90.00
#
_symmetry.space_group_name_H-M   'P 1'
#
loop_
_entity.id
_entity.type
_entity.pdbx_description
1 polymer ?
#
loop_
_entity_poly.entity_id
_entity_poly.type
_entity_poly.pdbx_seq_one_letter_code
_entity_poly.pdbx_strand_id
1 'polypeptide(L)'
;MKFVAVILALAIISGCQGRFLFQDEPKSRWEEAVDKFWTHVSELTSKAEEMRDNIKATQLGRELDTLISDTMMELQMYKDDLNSKLAPYAQETAKKFNEDVQLLANKLRTHMEDAKDRVNEYTEELRTIMEQNADEVKNRVNTYAKKLKKRFNKDVQEIN
;
A
#
# COMPACT_ATOMS: atom_id res chain seq x y z
N MET A 1 14.36 15.10 -34.40
CA MET A 1 12.92 15.07 -34.10
C MET A 1 12.24 13.85 -34.74
N LYS A 2 12.51 12.64 -34.23
CA LYS A 2 11.89 11.38 -34.70
C LYS A 2 11.42 10.43 -33.58
N PHE A 3 11.74 10.73 -32.32
CA PHE A 3 11.30 9.89 -31.18
C PHE A 3 9.93 10.29 -30.60
N VAL A 4 9.43 11.49 -30.90
CA VAL A 4 8.07 11.89 -30.52
C VAL A 4 7.01 11.16 -31.36
N ALA A 5 7.39 10.60 -32.51
CA ALA A 5 6.50 9.86 -33.39
C ALA A 5 6.17 8.44 -32.87
N VAL A 6 7.05 7.81 -32.07
CA VAL A 6 6.83 6.42 -31.61
C VAL A 6 5.95 6.36 -30.37
N ILE A 7 6.03 7.36 -29.48
CA ILE A 7 5.14 7.43 -28.31
C ILE A 7 3.74 7.95 -28.69
N LEU A 8 3.62 8.78 -29.75
CA LEU A 8 2.32 9.18 -30.28
C LEU A 8 1.70 8.16 -31.26
N ALA A 9 2.46 7.20 -31.80
CA ALA A 9 1.89 6.11 -32.60
C ALA A 9 1.08 5.11 -31.76
N LEU A 10 1.30 5.05 -30.44
CA LEU A 10 0.48 4.24 -29.53
C LEU A 10 -0.66 5.02 -28.86
N ALA A 11 -0.64 6.36 -28.91
CA ALA A 11 -1.66 7.22 -28.28
C ALA A 11 -2.68 7.82 -29.28
N ILE A 12 -2.46 7.70 -30.59
CA ILE A 12 -3.38 8.19 -31.63
C ILE A 12 -3.95 7.04 -32.48
N ILE A 13 -4.29 5.91 -31.84
CA ILE A 13 -5.47 5.14 -32.22
C ILE A 13 -6.51 5.37 -31.13
N SER A 14 -6.87 6.64 -30.96
CA SER A 14 -8.08 7.05 -30.28
C SER A 14 -9.16 7.22 -31.34
N GLY A 15 -10.29 6.53 -31.18
CA GLY A 15 -11.45 6.82 -32.00
C GLY A 15 -12.53 5.75 -31.97
N CYS A 16 -13.35 5.79 -30.92
CA CYS A 16 -14.63 5.10 -30.77
C CYS A 16 -14.60 3.65 -30.22
N GLN A 17 -15.14 3.49 -29.00
CA GLN A 17 -15.52 2.23 -28.33
C GLN A 17 -14.38 1.31 -27.85
N GLY A 18 -13.68 1.71 -26.79
CA GLY A 18 -12.63 0.90 -26.16
C GLY A 18 -12.80 0.68 -24.66
N ARG A 19 -14.03 0.44 -24.16
CA ARG A 19 -14.27 0.03 -22.75
C ARG A 19 -14.00 -1.48 -22.54
N PHE A 20 -13.08 -2.10 -23.28
CA PHE A 20 -12.98 -3.57 -23.35
C PHE A 20 -11.55 -4.16 -23.33
N LEU A 21 -10.47 -3.37 -23.23
CA LEU A 21 -9.10 -3.92 -23.33
C LEU A 21 -8.19 -3.75 -22.11
N PHE A 22 -8.65 -3.11 -21.04
CA PHE A 22 -7.96 -3.16 -19.74
C PHE A 22 -8.69 -4.17 -18.84
N GLN A 23 -8.58 -5.43 -19.22
CA GLN A 23 -8.81 -6.54 -18.31
C GLN A 23 -7.63 -6.55 -17.34
N ASP A 24 -7.92 -6.58 -16.04
CA ASP A 24 -6.97 -6.39 -14.93
C ASP A 24 -5.58 -6.96 -15.21
N GLU A 25 -4.58 -6.08 -15.35
CA GLU A 25 -3.18 -6.50 -15.38
C GLU A 25 -2.91 -7.30 -14.10
N PRO A 26 -2.36 -8.53 -14.20
CA PRO A 26 -2.21 -9.39 -13.03
C PRO A 26 -1.35 -8.67 -11.98
N LYS A 27 -1.92 -8.46 -10.80
CA LYS A 27 -1.24 -7.78 -9.70
C LYS A 27 0.11 -8.44 -9.45
N SER A 28 1.14 -7.62 -9.34
CA SER A 28 2.45 -8.05 -8.89
C SER A 28 2.40 -8.49 -7.43
N ARG A 29 3.36 -9.33 -7.04
CA ARG A 29 3.40 -9.91 -5.68
C ARG A 29 3.47 -8.85 -4.58
N TRP A 30 4.11 -7.71 -4.83
CA TRP A 30 4.19 -6.61 -3.87
C TRP A 30 2.83 -5.90 -3.70
N GLU A 31 2.05 -5.77 -4.77
CA GLU A 31 0.67 -5.24 -4.70
C GLU A 31 -0.25 -6.18 -3.93
N GLU A 32 -0.08 -7.50 -4.08
CA GLU A 32 -0.81 -8.47 -3.26
C GLU A 32 -0.41 -8.39 -1.78
N ALA A 33 0.88 -8.16 -1.48
CA ALA A 33 1.36 -8.00 -0.10
C ALA A 33 0.78 -6.73 0.55
N VAL A 34 0.74 -5.65 -0.22
CA VAL A 34 0.05 -4.38 0.05
C VAL A 34 -1.44 -4.59 0.37
N ASP A 35 -2.15 -5.40 -0.44
CA ASP A 35 -3.56 -5.73 -0.21
C ASP A 35 -3.77 -6.58 1.05
N LYS A 36 -2.88 -7.54 1.30
CA LYS A 36 -2.90 -8.37 2.52
C LYS A 36 -2.72 -7.51 3.77
N PHE A 37 -1.78 -6.57 3.73
CA PHE A 37 -1.60 -5.58 4.80
C PHE A 37 -2.91 -4.83 5.09
N TRP A 38 -3.56 -4.29 4.06
CA TRP A 38 -4.82 -3.55 4.25
C TRP A 38 -5.98 -4.39 4.73
N THR A 39 -6.10 -5.60 4.21
CA THR A 39 -7.12 -6.55 4.64
C THR A 39 -6.96 -6.84 6.12
N HIS A 40 -5.72 -7.08 6.55
CA HIS A 40 -5.42 -7.32 7.96
C HIS A 40 -5.71 -6.10 8.85
N VAL A 41 -5.27 -4.89 8.47
CA VAL A 41 -5.61 -3.65 9.22
C VAL A 41 -7.12 -3.46 9.34
N SER A 42 -7.88 -3.72 8.27
CA SER A 42 -9.34 -3.59 8.27
C SER A 42 -10.01 -4.63 9.17
N GLU A 43 -9.56 -5.88 9.11
CA GLU A 43 -10.07 -6.95 9.97
C GLU A 43 -9.80 -6.66 11.44
N LEU A 44 -8.62 -6.15 11.78
CA LEU A 44 -8.25 -5.80 13.14
C LEU A 44 -9.10 -4.65 13.66
N THR A 45 -9.29 -3.60 12.85
CA THR A 45 -10.15 -2.47 13.21
C THR A 45 -11.59 -2.93 13.43
N SER A 46 -12.10 -3.88 12.63
CA SER A 46 -13.44 -4.45 12.78
C SER A 46 -13.58 -5.38 13.98
N LYS A 47 -12.61 -6.28 14.24
CA LYS A 47 -12.65 -7.26 15.33
C LYS A 47 -12.40 -6.62 16.70
N ALA A 48 -11.68 -5.50 16.74
CA ALA A 48 -11.53 -4.69 17.94
C ALA A 48 -12.84 -4.10 18.47
N GLU A 49 -13.87 -4.01 17.62
CA GLU A 49 -15.22 -3.63 18.03
C GLU A 49 -15.96 -4.75 18.77
N GLU A 50 -15.63 -6.03 18.53
CA GLU A 50 -16.35 -7.20 19.10
C GLU A 50 -15.65 -7.86 20.29
N MET A 51 -14.32 -7.76 20.40
CA MET A 51 -13.53 -8.52 21.38
C MET A 51 -12.57 -7.64 22.20
N ARG A 52 -13.09 -6.53 22.75
CA ARG A 52 -12.37 -5.59 23.64
C ARG A 52 -11.45 -6.29 24.66
N ASP A 53 -11.91 -7.42 25.21
CA ASP A 53 -11.23 -8.09 26.33
C ASP A 53 -10.15 -9.11 25.89
N ASN A 54 -10.09 -9.50 24.61
CA ASN A 54 -9.19 -10.56 24.11
C ASN A 54 -8.06 -10.05 23.21
N ILE A 55 -8.05 -8.77 22.83
CA ILE A 55 -7.00 -8.25 21.96
C ILE A 55 -5.73 -7.98 22.75
N LYS A 56 -4.64 -8.64 22.33
CA LYS A 56 -3.28 -8.33 22.76
C LYS A 56 -2.64 -7.39 21.74
N ALA A 57 -2.56 -6.09 22.05
CA ALA A 57 -1.92 -5.10 21.17
C ALA A 57 -0.50 -5.52 20.73
N THR A 58 0.25 -6.17 21.63
CA THR A 58 1.59 -6.70 21.34
C THR A 58 1.60 -7.82 20.28
N GLN A 59 0.50 -8.54 20.09
CA GLN A 59 0.37 -9.52 19.01
C GLN A 59 0.04 -8.83 17.68
N LEU A 60 -0.88 -7.86 17.71
CA LEU A 60 -1.27 -7.09 16.52
C LEU A 60 -0.11 -6.33 15.90
N GLY A 61 0.67 -5.63 16.73
CA GLY A 61 1.85 -4.92 16.26
C GLY A 61 2.86 -5.84 15.55
N ARG A 62 3.04 -7.08 16.05
CA ARG A 62 3.96 -8.06 15.44
C ARG A 62 3.44 -8.62 14.11
N GLU A 63 2.15 -8.87 14.00
CA GLU A 63 1.53 -9.32 12.75
C GLU A 63 1.64 -8.24 11.67
N LEU A 64 1.37 -6.98 12.02
CA LEU A 64 1.55 -5.83 11.13
C LEU A 64 3.02 -5.59 10.75
N ASP A 65 3.95 -5.72 11.70
CA ASP A 65 5.40 -5.62 11.39
C ASP A 65 5.86 -6.70 10.41
N THR A 66 5.31 -7.92 10.52
CA THR A 66 5.61 -9.01 9.59
C THR A 66 5.10 -8.68 8.18
N LEU A 67 3.86 -8.19 8.06
CA LEU A 67 3.28 -7.79 6.78
C LEU A 67 4.03 -6.61 6.13
N ILE A 68 4.51 -5.65 6.94
CA ILE A 68 5.36 -4.56 6.46
C ILE A 68 6.66 -5.12 5.88
N SER A 69 7.33 -6.02 6.62
CA SER A 69 8.57 -6.66 6.20
C SER A 69 8.39 -7.44 4.89
N ASP A 70 7.34 -8.25 4.79
CA ASP A 70 7.03 -9.05 3.61
C ASP A 70 6.76 -8.15 2.39
N THR A 71 5.98 -7.07 2.59
CA THR A 71 5.68 -6.11 1.52
C THR A 71 6.94 -5.43 1.00
N MET A 72 7.84 -5.01 1.90
CA MET A 72 9.11 -4.40 1.51
C MET A 72 10.04 -5.39 0.81
N MET A 73 10.02 -6.66 1.19
CA MET A 73 10.78 -7.71 0.52
C MET A 73 10.28 -7.94 -0.91
N GLU A 74 8.97 -8.07 -1.11
CA GLU A 74 8.38 -8.25 -2.44
C GLU A 74 8.63 -7.03 -3.34
N LEU A 75 8.55 -5.81 -2.78
CA LEU A 75 8.84 -4.59 -3.52
C LEU A 75 10.32 -4.50 -3.93
N GLN A 76 11.23 -4.94 -3.07
CA GLN A 76 12.66 -5.02 -3.40
C GLN A 76 12.91 -6.03 -4.53
N MET A 77 12.26 -7.20 -4.49
CA MET A 77 12.36 -8.21 -5.56
C MET A 77 11.81 -7.66 -6.90
N TYR A 78 10.70 -6.94 -6.88
CA TYR A 78 10.12 -6.30 -8.06
C TYR A 78 11.07 -5.26 -8.66
N LYS A 79 11.64 -4.41 -7.82
CA LYS A 79 12.64 -3.41 -8.21
C LYS A 79 13.87 -4.06 -8.86
N ASP A 80 14.41 -5.12 -8.27
CA ASP A 80 15.60 -5.82 -8.77
C ASP A 80 15.33 -6.51 -10.12
N ASP A 81 14.17 -7.15 -10.27
CA ASP A 81 13.75 -7.76 -11.54
C ASP A 81 13.66 -6.71 -12.66
N LEU A 82 12.99 -5.57 -12.42
CA LEU A 82 12.88 -4.50 -13.40
C LEU A 82 14.24 -3.86 -13.72
N ASN A 83 15.08 -3.63 -12.72
CA ASN A 83 16.43 -3.10 -12.94
C ASN A 83 17.27 -4.05 -13.82
N SER A 84 17.19 -5.37 -13.58
CA SER A 84 17.90 -6.37 -14.40
C SER A 84 17.45 -6.37 -15.86
N LYS A 85 16.17 -6.07 -16.11
CA LYS A 85 15.58 -5.98 -17.46
C LYS A 85 15.91 -4.67 -18.15
N LEU A 86 16.01 -3.56 -17.42
CA LEU A 86 16.22 -2.21 -17.97
C LEU A 86 17.71 -1.86 -18.17
N ALA A 87 18.59 -2.30 -17.26
CA ALA A 87 20.00 -1.95 -17.26
C ALA A 87 20.75 -2.24 -18.59
N PRO A 88 20.48 -3.36 -19.31
CA PRO A 88 21.13 -3.65 -20.60
C PRO A 88 20.74 -2.69 -21.72
N TYR A 89 19.59 -2.01 -21.62
CA TYR A 89 19.06 -1.15 -22.69
C TYR A 89 19.22 0.34 -22.40
N ALA A 90 19.15 0.75 -21.12
CA ALA A 90 19.21 2.15 -20.72
C ALA A 90 19.68 2.31 -19.27
N GLN A 91 21.00 2.39 -19.06
CA GLN A 91 21.60 2.50 -17.72
C GLN A 91 21.11 3.70 -16.91
N GLU A 92 21.03 4.90 -17.52
CA GLU A 92 20.56 6.10 -16.83
C GLU A 92 19.06 6.01 -16.46
N THR A 93 18.25 5.44 -17.34
CA THR A 93 16.82 5.21 -17.08
C THR A 93 16.62 4.18 -15.97
N ALA A 94 17.38 3.08 -15.97
CA ALA A 94 17.34 2.08 -14.91
C ALA A 94 17.76 2.67 -13.55
N LYS A 95 18.80 3.53 -13.53
CA LYS A 95 19.25 4.23 -12.34
C LYS A 95 18.16 5.15 -11.78
N LYS A 96 17.58 6.01 -12.62
CA LYS A 96 16.50 6.93 -12.20
C LYS A 96 15.27 6.17 -11.71
N PHE A 97 14.87 5.12 -12.41
CA PHE A 97 13.78 4.25 -11.99
C PHE A 97 14.02 3.67 -10.58
N ASN A 98 15.23 3.17 -10.31
CA ASN A 98 15.60 2.64 -9.00
C ASN A 98 15.54 3.69 -7.88
N GLU A 99 15.91 4.94 -8.17
CA GLU A 99 15.83 6.06 -7.22
C GLU A 99 14.37 6.43 -6.93
N ASP A 100 13.53 6.54 -7.96
CA ASP A 100 12.12 6.87 -7.84
C ASP A 100 11.35 5.78 -7.06
N VAL A 101 11.56 4.50 -7.39
CA VAL A 101 10.96 3.38 -6.65
C VAL A 101 11.45 3.32 -5.21
N GLN A 102 12.73 3.62 -4.95
CA GLN A 102 13.24 3.65 -3.57
C GLN A 102 12.57 4.74 -2.74
N LEU A 103 12.34 5.92 -3.32
CA LEU A 103 11.64 7.01 -2.64
C LEU A 103 10.21 6.61 -2.30
N LEU A 104 9.51 5.98 -3.24
CA LEU A 104 8.13 5.53 -3.04
C LEU A 104 8.04 4.37 -2.05
N ALA A 105 8.97 3.41 -2.11
CA ALA A 105 9.08 2.33 -1.12
C ALA A 105 9.24 2.87 0.30
N ASN A 106 10.07 3.90 0.48
CA ASN A 106 10.26 4.55 1.78
C ASN A 106 8.97 5.22 2.28
N LYS A 107 8.24 5.94 1.41
CA LYS A 107 6.94 6.54 1.78
C LYS A 107 5.92 5.48 2.16
N LEU A 108 5.85 4.41 1.36
CA LEU A 108 4.94 3.29 1.59
C LEU A 108 5.21 2.64 2.95
N ARG A 109 6.49 2.38 3.27
CA ARG A 109 6.91 1.87 4.58
C ARG A 109 6.46 2.79 5.71
N THR A 110 6.75 4.09 5.61
CA THR A 110 6.33 5.07 6.63
C THR A 110 4.82 5.06 6.84
N HIS A 111 4.02 5.02 5.77
CA HIS A 111 2.56 4.99 5.92
C HIS A 111 2.05 3.67 6.53
N MET A 112 2.72 2.54 6.31
CA MET A 112 2.35 1.30 6.99
C MET A 112 2.79 1.28 8.46
N GLU A 113 3.96 1.83 8.77
CA GLU A 113 4.43 2.04 10.15
C GLU A 113 3.44 2.95 10.92
N ASP A 114 3.02 4.06 10.32
CA ASP A 114 1.98 4.95 10.87
C ASP A 114 0.66 4.20 11.12
N ALA A 115 0.23 3.36 10.18
CA ALA A 115 -0.99 2.58 10.31
C ALA A 115 -0.90 1.58 11.48
N LYS A 116 0.25 0.91 11.64
CA LYS A 116 0.52 0.01 12.76
C LYS A 116 0.43 0.75 14.09
N ASP A 117 1.11 1.89 14.21
CA ASP A 117 1.13 2.66 15.45
C ASP A 117 -0.28 3.13 15.84
N ARG A 118 -1.11 3.51 14.86
CA ARG A 118 -2.51 3.87 15.10
C ARG A 118 -3.40 2.71 15.52
N VAL A 119 -3.19 1.51 14.96
CA VAL A 119 -3.91 0.31 15.39
C VAL A 119 -3.55 -0.07 16.83
N ASN A 120 -2.28 0.07 17.19
CA ASN A 120 -1.81 -0.17 18.57
C ASN A 120 -2.43 0.85 19.54
N GLU A 121 -2.38 2.14 19.22
CA GLU A 121 -3.00 3.21 20.01
C GLU A 121 -4.50 2.96 20.19
N TYR A 122 -5.22 2.62 19.11
CA TYR A 122 -6.65 2.30 19.16
C TYR A 122 -6.97 1.16 20.13
N THR A 123 -6.17 0.10 20.08
CA THR A 123 -6.37 -1.08 20.92
C THR A 123 -6.18 -0.77 22.40
N GLU A 124 -5.17 0.04 22.73
CA GLU A 124 -4.91 0.48 24.11
C GLU A 124 -5.99 1.48 24.60
N GLU A 125 -6.46 2.39 23.73
CA GLU A 125 -7.58 3.29 24.04
C GLU A 125 -8.89 2.51 24.30
N LEU A 126 -9.22 1.52 23.46
CA LEU A 126 -10.40 0.66 23.67
C LEU A 126 -10.34 -0.12 24.97
N ARG A 127 -9.16 -0.59 25.36
CA ARG A 127 -8.95 -1.29 26.63
C ARG A 127 -9.18 -0.38 27.84
N THR A 128 -8.85 0.91 27.71
CA THR A 128 -8.90 1.87 28.82
C THR A 128 -10.23 2.59 28.96
N ILE A 129 -11.09 2.55 27.94
CA ILE A 129 -12.35 3.29 27.89
C ILE A 129 -13.56 2.46 28.36
N MET A 130 -14.33 3.01 29.30
CA MET A 130 -15.70 2.54 29.63
C MET A 130 -16.67 2.88 28.50
N GLU A 131 -17.72 2.06 28.34
CA GLU A 131 -18.70 2.00 27.22
C GLU A 131 -19.16 3.35 26.63
N GLN A 132 -19.19 4.43 27.42
CA GLN A 132 -19.71 5.75 27.01
C GLN A 132 -18.85 6.50 25.99
N ASN A 133 -17.54 6.20 25.85
CA ASN A 133 -16.65 6.89 24.88
C ASN A 133 -16.17 5.98 23.73
N ALA A 134 -16.58 4.72 23.67
CA ALA A 134 -16.11 3.76 22.66
C ALA A 134 -16.53 4.18 21.23
N ASP A 135 -17.72 4.76 21.08
CA ASP A 135 -18.24 5.25 19.79
C ASP A 135 -17.43 6.43 19.23
N GLU A 136 -16.92 7.32 20.09
CA GLU A 136 -16.10 8.45 19.66
C GLU A 136 -14.74 8.00 19.13
N VAL A 137 -14.07 7.09 19.87
CA VAL A 137 -12.80 6.51 19.44
C VAL A 137 -12.98 5.73 18.14
N LYS A 138 -14.05 4.94 18.03
CA LYS A 138 -14.43 4.25 16.80
C LYS A 138 -14.53 5.20 15.60
N ASN A 139 -15.23 6.32 15.75
CA ASN A 139 -15.41 7.29 14.66
C ASN A 139 -14.08 7.93 14.23
N ARG A 140 -13.19 8.23 15.19
CA ARG A 140 -11.86 8.76 14.90
C ARG A 140 -11.02 7.75 14.11
N VAL A 141 -10.97 6.50 14.56
CA VAL A 141 -10.16 5.45 13.92
C VAL A 141 -10.67 5.11 12.54
N ASN A 142 -11.98 4.98 12.35
CA ASN A 142 -12.55 4.78 11.01
C ASN A 142 -12.20 5.92 10.05
N THR A 143 -12.18 7.16 10.55
CA THR A 143 -11.76 8.32 9.75
C THR A 143 -10.27 8.23 9.39
N TYR A 144 -9.41 7.80 10.33
CA TYR A 144 -7.98 7.60 10.09
C TYR A 144 -7.68 6.46 9.12
N ALA A 145 -8.30 5.29 9.31
CA ALA A 145 -8.15 4.13 8.42
C ALA A 145 -8.53 4.50 6.97
N LYS A 146 -9.62 5.25 6.77
CA LYS A 146 -10.00 5.77 5.45
C LYS A 146 -8.95 6.71 4.85
N LYS A 147 -8.38 7.61 5.66
CA LYS A 147 -7.31 8.53 5.21
C LYS A 147 -6.03 7.78 4.83
N LEU A 148 -5.61 6.82 5.65
CA LEU A 148 -4.44 5.98 5.39
C LEU A 148 -4.63 5.15 4.12
N LYS A 149 -5.79 4.48 3.97
CA LYS A 149 -6.11 3.73 2.75
C LYS A 149 -6.03 4.59 1.50
N LYS A 150 -6.52 5.83 1.56
CA LYS A 150 -6.42 6.78 0.44
C LYS A 150 -4.97 7.16 0.12
N ARG A 151 -4.14 7.42 1.13
CA ARG A 151 -2.71 7.77 0.94
C ARG A 151 -1.92 6.60 0.36
N PHE A 152 -2.13 5.42 0.91
CA PHE A 152 -1.47 4.21 0.48
C PHE A 152 -1.86 3.81 -0.95
N ASN A 153 -3.14 3.88 -1.31
CA ASN A 153 -3.57 3.67 -2.69
C ASN A 153 -2.91 4.65 -3.65
N LYS A 154 -2.70 5.90 -3.19
CA LYS A 154 -1.98 6.89 -3.98
C LYS A 154 -0.51 6.51 -4.16
N ASP A 155 0.17 6.04 -3.10
CA ASP A 155 1.58 5.62 -3.23
C ASP A 155 1.71 4.39 -4.14
N VAL A 156 0.79 3.42 -4.06
CA VAL A 156 0.73 2.25 -4.95
C VAL A 156 0.57 2.69 -6.41
N GLN A 157 -0.35 3.63 -6.66
CA GLN A 157 -0.54 4.23 -7.98
C GLN A 157 0.64 5.06 -8.47
N GLU A 158 1.47 5.60 -7.57
CA GLU A 158 2.70 6.31 -7.95
C GLU A 158 3.84 5.34 -8.29
N ILE A 159 3.79 4.09 -7.81
CA ILE A 159 4.80 3.03 -8.08
C ILE A 159 4.56 2.32 -9.41
N ASN A 160 3.30 2.12 -9.81
CA ASN A 160 2.90 1.59 -11.12
C ASN A 160 2.91 2.66 -12.22
#